data_AF-A0A914KT11-F1
#
_entry.id   AF-A0A914KT11-F1
#
_cell.length_a   1.000
_cell.length_b   1.000
_cell.length_c   1.000
_cell.angle_alpha   90.00
_cell.angle_beta   90.00
_cell.angle_gamma   90.00
#
_symmetry.space_group_name_H-M   'P 1'
#
loop_
_entity.id
_entity.type
_entity.pdbx_description
1 polymer ?
#
loop_
_entity_poly.entity_id
_entity_poly.type
_entity_poly.pdbx_seq_one_letter_code
_entity_poly.pdbx_strand_id
1 'polypeptide(L)'
;MRFFFFPKLSIISIIGFLWGIIAIISISSVSALTSVSTTSKALPDKFLGSWAVDHSENFDEYLEAKGYGWFMRQMVKLAGITKTFTKNDDGSYGCKIETTKKNVEWPKFNLGEEFTAEYLDDSMHKIKFTYDAKKDSLTEVHTKVDAPNDPADVYDYIIDGDGWLVMHMEYNDVKTKRFYKKL
;
A
#
# COMPACT_ATOMS: atom_id res chain seq x y z
N MET A 1 16.57 51.78 -28.63
CA MET A 1 15.56 51.93 -27.57
C MET A 1 14.40 52.73 -28.14
N ARG A 2 13.33 52.06 -28.58
CA ARG A 2 12.12 52.70 -29.12
C ARG A 2 10.96 51.72 -29.00
N PHE A 3 10.01 52.09 -28.15
CA PHE A 3 8.69 51.47 -28.01
C PHE A 3 7.89 51.66 -29.30
N PHE A 4 7.05 50.69 -29.66
CA PHE A 4 5.57 50.79 -29.68
C PHE A 4 4.90 49.92 -30.76
N PHE A 5 3.71 49.43 -30.38
CA PHE A 5 2.51 49.18 -31.20
C PHE A 5 2.47 47.96 -32.17
N PHE A 6 1.61 47.00 -31.80
CA PHE A 6 0.72 46.24 -32.70
C PHE A 6 -0.16 47.22 -33.53
N PRO A 7 -0.75 46.88 -34.70
CA PRO A 7 -1.54 45.66 -34.92
C PRO A 7 -1.60 45.12 -36.38
N LYS A 8 -2.30 43.99 -36.58
CA LYS A 8 -3.13 43.80 -37.78
C LYS A 8 -4.24 42.76 -37.54
N LEU A 9 -5.48 43.24 -37.62
CA LEU A 9 -6.70 42.46 -37.84
C LEU A 9 -7.20 42.84 -39.23
N SER A 10 -7.78 41.88 -39.96
CA SER A 10 -8.31 42.09 -41.30
C SER A 10 -9.50 41.17 -41.59
N ILE A 11 -10.69 41.81 -41.72
CA ILE A 11 -11.79 41.57 -42.69
C ILE A 11 -12.66 40.32 -42.42
N ILE A 12 -13.85 40.45 -41.80
CA ILE A 12 -15.18 40.85 -42.34
C ILE A 12 -15.64 40.05 -43.56
N SER A 13 -16.76 39.31 -43.43
CA SER A 13 -17.86 39.15 -44.41
C SER A 13 -18.59 37.81 -44.12
N ILE A 14 -19.92 37.61 -44.11
CA ILE A 14 -21.15 38.39 -44.37
C ILE A 14 -22.34 37.42 -44.07
N ILE A 15 -23.51 37.99 -43.73
CA ILE A 15 -24.89 37.43 -43.81
C ILE A 15 -25.35 36.40 -42.76
N GLY A 16 -26.39 36.82 -42.02
CA GLY A 16 -27.27 35.96 -41.26
C GLY A 16 -28.68 35.84 -41.87
N PHE A 17 -29.51 35.09 -41.14
CA PHE A 17 -30.96 34.85 -41.27
C PHE A 17 -31.44 33.85 -42.33
N LEU A 18 -31.90 32.66 -41.92
CA LEU A 18 -33.34 32.37 -41.70
C LEU A 18 -33.59 30.96 -41.10
N TRP A 19 -34.37 30.95 -40.01
CA TRP A 19 -35.27 29.94 -39.42
C TRP A 19 -35.32 28.50 -39.95
N GLY A 20 -35.12 27.54 -39.05
CA GLY A 20 -35.41 26.11 -39.27
C GLY A 20 -35.36 25.30 -37.97
N ILE A 21 -36.54 25.03 -37.44
CA ILE A 21 -36.93 24.06 -36.39
C ILE A 21 -35.98 22.85 -36.28
N ILE A 22 -35.60 22.41 -35.06
CA ILE A 22 -35.52 20.98 -34.67
C ILE A 22 -35.45 20.83 -33.14
N ALA A 23 -36.07 19.74 -32.71
CA ALA A 23 -36.45 19.26 -31.40
C ALA A 23 -35.34 19.13 -30.32
N ILE A 24 -35.77 19.36 -29.07
CA ILE A 24 -35.68 18.46 -27.90
C ILE A 24 -34.61 17.36 -27.99
N ILE A 25 -33.65 17.35 -27.05
CA ILE A 25 -33.34 16.20 -26.18
C ILE A 25 -32.64 16.77 -24.92
N SER A 26 -33.34 16.63 -23.80
CA SER A 26 -32.77 16.68 -22.46
C SER A 26 -31.71 15.58 -22.36
N ILE A 27 -30.43 15.93 -22.35
CA ILE A 27 -29.37 15.00 -22.00
C ILE A 27 -29.44 14.83 -20.48
N SER A 28 -30.23 13.86 -20.04
CA SER A 28 -30.09 13.28 -18.72
C SER A 28 -28.68 12.67 -18.67
N SER A 29 -27.79 13.27 -17.88
CA SER A 29 -26.51 12.65 -17.55
C SER A 29 -26.78 11.30 -16.89
N VAL A 30 -26.69 10.24 -17.68
CA VAL A 30 -26.70 8.87 -17.16
C VAL A 30 -25.35 8.73 -16.45
N SER A 31 -25.38 8.90 -15.14
CA SER A 31 -24.28 8.50 -14.27
C SER A 31 -24.07 7.01 -14.49
N ALA A 32 -23.03 6.67 -15.26
CA ALA A 32 -22.55 5.30 -15.33
C ALA A 32 -22.13 4.90 -13.92
N LEU A 33 -23.00 4.15 -13.23
CA LEU A 33 -22.62 3.34 -12.10
C LEU A 33 -21.60 2.34 -12.63
N THR A 34 -20.32 2.72 -12.51
CA THR A 34 -19.25 1.74 -12.58
C THR A 34 -19.53 0.78 -11.43
N SER A 35 -19.99 -0.42 -11.78
CA SER A 35 -20.01 -1.53 -10.86
C SER A 35 -18.56 -1.78 -10.47
N VAL A 36 -18.15 -1.21 -9.33
CA VAL A 36 -16.98 -1.70 -8.60
C VAL A 36 -17.34 -3.15 -8.30
N SER A 37 -16.74 -4.04 -9.08
CA SER A 37 -16.80 -5.47 -8.87
C SER A 37 -16.04 -5.70 -7.57
N THR A 38 -16.78 -5.72 -6.47
CA THR A 38 -16.31 -6.20 -5.18
C THR A 38 -16.13 -7.71 -5.31
N THR A 39 -15.09 -8.12 -6.04
CA THR A 39 -14.58 -9.48 -5.97
C THR A 39 -14.12 -9.67 -4.54
N SER A 40 -14.88 -10.45 -3.79
CA SER A 40 -14.59 -10.95 -2.44
C SER A 40 -13.08 -10.95 -2.16
N LYS A 41 -12.63 -9.93 -1.42
CA LYS A 41 -11.23 -9.63 -1.13
C LYS A 41 -10.81 -10.40 0.13
N ALA A 42 -11.14 -11.68 0.21
CA ALA A 42 -10.84 -12.50 1.37
C ALA A 42 -9.35 -12.87 1.37
N LEU A 43 -8.70 -12.81 2.53
CA LEU A 43 -7.35 -13.32 2.69
C LEU A 43 -7.40 -14.86 2.65
N PRO A 44 -6.62 -15.53 1.79
CA PRO A 44 -6.55 -16.98 1.78
C PRO A 44 -6.04 -17.55 3.11
N ASP A 45 -6.61 -18.67 3.54
CA ASP A 45 -6.28 -19.32 4.83
C ASP A 45 -4.81 -19.71 4.96
N LYS A 46 -4.10 -19.88 3.83
CA LYS A 46 -2.66 -20.15 3.83
C LYS A 46 -1.84 -19.05 4.50
N PHE A 47 -2.29 -17.80 4.51
CA PHE A 47 -1.62 -16.70 5.22
C PHE A 47 -1.95 -16.67 6.72
N LEU A 48 -3.05 -17.30 7.14
CA LEU A 48 -3.47 -17.32 8.54
C LEU A 48 -2.56 -18.21 9.39
N GLY A 49 -2.48 -17.87 10.68
CA GLY A 49 -1.62 -18.53 11.67
C GLY A 49 -0.40 -17.69 12.02
N SER A 50 0.52 -18.31 12.75
CA SER A 50 1.73 -17.68 13.28
C SER A 50 2.96 -18.02 12.44
N TRP A 51 3.79 -17.01 12.21
CA TRP A 51 4.93 -17.04 11.31
C TRP A 51 6.15 -16.45 12.02
N ALA A 52 7.12 -17.28 12.37
CA ALA A 52 8.36 -16.84 13.02
C ALA A 52 9.45 -16.63 11.97
N VAL A 53 10.14 -15.49 12.04
CA VAL A 53 11.27 -15.24 11.14
C VAL A 53 12.39 -16.23 11.42
N ASP A 54 12.92 -16.82 10.36
CA ASP A 54 13.98 -17.83 10.44
C ASP A 54 15.29 -17.27 9.90
N HIS A 55 15.27 -16.77 8.66
CA HIS A 55 16.45 -16.18 8.01
C HIS A 55 16.07 -15.06 7.03
N SER A 56 17.07 -14.39 6.46
CA SER A 56 16.87 -13.27 5.54
C SER A 56 17.99 -13.19 4.51
N GLU A 57 17.66 -12.70 3.31
CA GLU A 57 18.59 -12.42 2.22
C GLU A 57 18.80 -10.91 2.09
N ASN A 58 20.05 -10.46 2.02
CA ASN A 58 20.43 -9.05 1.75
C ASN A 58 19.84 -8.03 2.74
N PHE A 59 19.59 -8.45 3.99
CA PHE A 59 18.91 -7.62 4.97
C PHE A 59 19.83 -6.59 5.64
N ASP A 60 21.14 -6.85 5.72
CA ASP A 60 22.10 -5.88 6.29
C ASP A 60 22.23 -4.66 5.36
N GLU A 61 22.36 -4.92 4.06
CA GLU A 61 22.45 -3.94 2.98
C GLU A 61 21.19 -3.09 2.90
N TYR A 62 20.01 -3.72 3.04
CA TYR A 62 18.74 -3.00 3.11
C TYR A 62 18.66 -2.06 4.33
N LEU A 63 19.07 -2.53 5.51
CA LEU A 63 19.09 -1.70 6.72
C LEU A 63 20.13 -0.57 6.59
N GLU A 64 21.27 -0.84 5.98
CA GLU A 64 22.29 0.19 5.70
C GLU A 64 21.76 1.25 4.73
N ALA A 65 21.08 0.86 3.66
CA ALA A 65 20.44 1.78 2.73
C ALA A 65 19.39 2.66 3.43
N LYS A 66 18.68 2.12 4.42
CA LYS A 66 17.77 2.87 5.31
C LYS A 66 18.47 3.77 6.33
N GLY A 67 19.80 3.79 6.37
CA GLY A 67 20.58 4.64 7.27
C GLY A 67 20.82 4.07 8.67
N TYR A 68 20.55 2.78 8.91
CA TYR A 68 20.84 2.15 10.20
C TYR A 68 22.35 2.02 10.39
N GLY A 69 22.87 2.54 11.50
CA GLY A 69 24.27 2.35 11.89
C GLY A 69 24.59 0.88 12.19
N TRP A 70 25.83 0.47 11.94
CA TRP A 70 26.28 -0.94 12.00
C TRP A 70 25.81 -1.71 13.24
N PHE A 71 25.92 -1.11 14.44
CA PHE A 71 25.49 -1.74 15.69
C PHE A 71 23.99 -2.03 15.71
N MET A 72 23.16 -1.07 15.31
CA MET A 72 21.71 -1.26 15.25
C MET A 72 21.32 -2.31 14.21
N ARG A 73 22.03 -2.40 13.08
CA ARG A 73 21.79 -3.46 12.09
C ARG A 73 21.97 -4.84 12.68
N GLN A 74 23.03 -5.07 13.46
CA GLN A 74 23.25 -6.37 14.10
C GLN A 74 22.15 -6.69 15.12
N MET A 75 21.70 -5.70 15.90
CA MET A 75 20.60 -5.87 16.86
C MET A 75 19.29 -6.25 16.16
N VAL A 76 18.92 -5.58 15.06
CA VAL A 76 17.69 -5.87 14.31
C VAL A 76 17.75 -7.24 13.62
N LYS A 77 18.94 -7.65 13.14
CA LYS A 77 19.14 -8.99 12.54
C LYS A 77 18.96 -10.12 13.54
N LEU A 78 19.39 -9.92 14.79
CA LEU A 78 19.25 -10.91 15.87
C LEU A 78 17.86 -10.91 16.51
N ALA A 79 17.05 -9.88 16.27
CA ALA A 79 15.71 -9.80 16.82
C ALA A 79 14.79 -10.85 16.18
N GLY A 80 14.26 -11.75 17.01
CA GLY A 80 13.17 -12.63 16.62
C GLY A 80 11.88 -11.84 16.45
N ILE A 81 11.15 -12.13 15.38
CA ILE A 81 9.83 -11.56 15.09
C ILE A 81 8.90 -12.71 14.75
N THR A 82 7.79 -12.81 15.48
CA THR A 82 6.67 -13.69 15.15
C THR A 82 5.48 -12.85 14.72
N LYS A 83 4.94 -13.11 13.55
CA LYS A 83 3.75 -12.43 13.03
C LYS A 83 2.59 -13.40 12.95
N THR A 84 1.48 -13.05 13.57
CA THR A 84 0.27 -13.88 13.59
C THR A 84 -0.87 -13.18 12.89
N PHE A 85 -1.44 -13.81 11.87
CA PHE A 85 -2.64 -13.34 11.19
C PHE A 85 -3.85 -14.18 11.61
N THR A 86 -4.93 -13.51 11.99
CA THR A 86 -6.19 -14.14 12.40
C THR A 86 -7.36 -13.65 11.56
N LYS A 87 -8.42 -14.46 11.52
CA LYS A 87 -9.70 -14.11 10.89
C LYS A 87 -10.77 -14.11 11.99
N ASN A 88 -11.49 -13.01 12.10
CA ASN A 88 -12.56 -12.82 13.07
C ASN A 88 -13.89 -13.33 12.52
N ASP A 89 -14.84 -13.62 13.41
CA ASP A 89 -16.18 -14.13 13.04
C ASP A 89 -16.98 -13.13 12.18
N ASP A 90 -16.71 -11.84 12.33
CA ASP A 90 -17.34 -10.75 11.57
C ASP A 90 -16.72 -10.54 10.18
N GLY A 91 -15.77 -11.39 9.77
CA GLY A 91 -15.08 -11.33 8.48
C GLY A 91 -13.91 -10.35 8.42
N SER A 92 -13.65 -9.60 9.48
CA SER A 92 -12.42 -8.81 9.61
C SER A 92 -11.21 -9.67 9.96
N TYR A 93 -10.02 -9.08 9.93
CA TYR A 93 -8.77 -9.78 10.23
C TYR A 93 -8.06 -9.14 11.44
N GLY A 94 -7.24 -9.93 12.12
CA GLY A 94 -6.33 -9.46 13.14
C GLY A 94 -4.87 -9.71 12.74
N CYS A 95 -3.97 -8.88 13.25
CA CYS A 95 -2.53 -9.06 13.08
C CYS A 95 -1.81 -8.75 14.39
N LYS A 96 -1.01 -9.69 14.87
CA LYS A 96 -0.16 -9.53 16.05
C LYS A 96 1.30 -9.67 15.63
N ILE A 97 2.15 -8.76 16.07
CA ILE A 97 3.59 -8.78 15.86
C ILE A 97 4.25 -8.89 17.22
N GLU A 98 4.94 -10.00 17.44
CA GLU A 98 5.63 -10.31 18.68
C GLU A 98 7.14 -10.22 18.46
N THR A 99 7.83 -9.51 19.35
CA THR A 99 9.29 -9.40 19.34
C THR A 99 9.83 -9.61 20.75
N THR A 100 11.15 -9.70 20.90
CA THR A 100 11.78 -9.84 22.23
C THR A 100 11.56 -8.62 23.13
N LYS A 101 11.30 -7.43 22.56
CA LYS A 101 11.22 -6.17 23.31
C LYS A 101 9.78 -5.64 23.42
N LYS A 102 9.08 -5.57 22.30
CA LYS A 102 7.75 -4.95 22.20
C LYS A 102 6.86 -5.76 21.29
N ASN A 103 5.63 -5.97 21.75
CA ASN A 103 4.58 -6.55 20.95
C ASN A 103 3.60 -5.47 20.50
N VAL A 104 3.08 -5.62 19.31
CA VAL A 104 2.02 -4.77 18.76
C VAL A 104 0.89 -5.67 18.30
N GLU A 105 -0.34 -5.27 18.55
CA GLU A 105 -1.52 -6.02 18.18
C GLU A 105 -2.56 -5.10 17.54
N TRP A 106 -3.04 -5.50 16.37
CA TRP A 106 -4.13 -4.88 15.64
C TRP A 106 -5.27 -5.90 15.57
N PRO A 107 -6.21 -5.88 16.53
CA PRO A 107 -7.21 -6.94 16.67
C PRO A 107 -8.22 -6.97 15.52
N LYS A 108 -8.36 -5.86 14.80
CA LYS A 108 -9.34 -5.69 13.73
C LYS A 108 -8.85 -4.73 12.65
N PHE A 109 -8.78 -5.23 11.42
CA PHE A 109 -8.66 -4.44 10.19
C PHE A 109 -9.43 -5.11 9.05
N ASN A 110 -9.76 -4.33 8.03
CA ASN A 110 -10.39 -4.82 6.80
C ASN A 110 -9.41 -4.70 5.62
N LEU A 111 -9.41 -5.69 4.72
CA LEU A 111 -8.56 -5.64 3.54
C LEU A 111 -8.97 -4.50 2.59
N GLY A 112 -8.02 -3.65 2.23
CA GLY A 112 -8.21 -2.48 1.38
C GLY A 112 -8.51 -1.18 2.12
N GLU A 113 -8.77 -1.25 3.42
CA GLU A 113 -9.07 -0.09 4.26
C GLU A 113 -7.83 0.33 5.04
N GLU A 114 -7.65 1.64 5.18
CA GLU A 114 -6.60 2.22 6.00
C GLU A 114 -7.11 2.36 7.44
N PHE A 115 -6.24 2.07 8.41
CA PHE A 115 -6.48 2.33 9.83
C PHE A 115 -5.24 2.96 10.46
N THR A 116 -5.39 3.60 11.61
CA THR A 116 -4.26 4.24 12.32
C THR A 116 -3.99 3.51 13.62
N ALA A 117 -2.76 3.06 13.83
CA ALA A 117 -2.35 2.33 15.02
C ALA A 117 -0.88 2.56 15.37
N GLU A 118 -0.52 2.27 16.60
CA GLU A 118 0.87 2.29 17.07
C GLU A 118 1.67 1.15 16.43
N TYR A 119 2.95 1.39 16.11
CA TYR A 119 3.86 0.40 15.56
C TYR A 119 5.05 0.10 16.49
N LEU A 120 6.00 -0.71 16.00
CA LEU A 120 7.17 -1.16 16.74
C LEU A 120 8.14 -0.03 17.11
N ASP A 121 8.07 1.11 16.42
CA ASP A 121 8.91 2.29 16.65
C ASP A 121 8.27 3.36 17.57
N ASP A 122 7.23 2.98 18.31
CA ASP A 122 6.47 3.82 19.25
C ASP A 122 5.74 5.01 18.58
N SER A 123 5.73 5.09 17.25
CA SER A 123 5.00 6.10 16.49
C SER A 123 3.66 5.57 15.96
N MET A 124 2.76 6.48 15.58
CA MET A 124 1.48 6.14 14.96
C MET A 124 1.67 6.02 13.45
N HIS A 125 1.19 4.92 12.88
CA HIS A 125 1.23 4.64 11.45
C HIS A 125 -0.18 4.56 10.90
N LYS A 126 -0.37 5.06 9.68
CA LYS A 126 -1.47 4.70 8.79
C LYS A 126 -1.11 3.40 8.10
N ILE A 127 -1.90 2.37 8.34
CA ILE A 127 -1.61 1.00 7.95
C ILE A 127 -2.71 0.51 7.01
N LYS A 128 -2.32 -0.13 5.92
CA LYS A 128 -3.26 -0.73 4.97
C LYS A 128 -2.78 -2.09 4.50
N PHE A 129 -3.61 -3.10 4.71
CA PHE A 129 -3.42 -4.43 4.15
C PHE A 129 -4.24 -4.59 2.87
N THR A 130 -3.65 -5.15 1.81
CA THR A 130 -4.34 -5.42 0.55
C THR A 130 -3.90 -6.77 0.01
N TYR A 131 -4.86 -7.67 -0.21
CA TYR A 131 -4.63 -8.91 -0.93
C TYR A 131 -4.91 -8.74 -2.42
N ASP A 132 -3.97 -9.16 -3.27
CA ASP A 132 -4.09 -9.22 -4.73
C ASP A 132 -4.18 -10.69 -5.17
N ALA A 133 -5.38 -11.13 -5.56
CA ALA A 133 -5.61 -12.51 -5.98
C ALA A 133 -4.90 -12.89 -7.30
N LYS A 134 -4.50 -11.93 -8.13
CA LYS A 134 -3.79 -12.22 -9.38
C LYS A 134 -2.30 -12.50 -9.14
N LYS A 135 -1.72 -11.80 -8.17
CA LYS A 135 -0.34 -12.00 -7.73
C LYS A 135 -0.22 -13.05 -6.62
N ASP A 136 -1.34 -13.38 -5.99
CA ASP A 136 -1.41 -14.25 -4.82
C ASP A 136 -0.50 -13.72 -3.70
N SER A 137 -0.54 -12.39 -3.51
CA SER A 137 0.30 -11.66 -2.56
C SER A 137 -0.54 -10.78 -1.63
N LEU A 138 -0.08 -10.67 -0.38
CA LEU A 138 -0.60 -9.75 0.62
C LEU A 138 0.39 -8.59 0.77
N THR A 139 -0.05 -7.37 0.48
CA THR A 139 0.74 -6.17 0.70
C THR A 139 0.31 -5.48 2.00
N GLU A 140 1.27 -5.05 2.80
CA GLU A 140 1.11 -4.21 3.97
C GLU A 140 1.89 -2.90 3.76
N VAL A 141 1.21 -1.78 3.90
CA VAL A 141 1.79 -0.45 3.72
C VAL A 141 1.68 0.32 5.02
N HIS A 142 2.77 0.95 5.43
CA HIS A 142 2.87 1.81 6.61
C HIS A 142 3.31 3.21 6.21
N THR A 143 2.57 4.22 6.67
CA THR A 143 2.94 5.63 6.51
C THR A 143 2.90 6.30 7.88
N LYS A 144 4.02 6.90 8.29
CA LYS A 144 4.10 7.61 9.57
C LYS A 144 3.16 8.80 9.61
N VAL A 145 2.38 8.93 10.69
CA VAL A 145 1.43 10.03 10.85
C VAL A 145 2.15 11.36 11.06
N ASP A 146 3.27 11.35 11.76
CA ASP A 146 4.10 12.52 12.07
C ASP A 146 5.09 12.88 10.94
N ALA A 147 5.34 11.96 10.01
CA ALA A 147 6.18 12.17 8.84
C ALA A 147 5.51 11.64 7.54
N PRO A 148 4.36 12.21 7.12
CA PRO A 148 3.58 11.68 6.00
C PRO A 148 4.25 11.86 4.62
N ASN A 149 5.31 12.67 4.54
CA ASN A 149 6.10 12.87 3.32
C ASN A 149 7.26 11.89 3.20
N ASP A 150 7.58 11.14 4.26
CA ASP A 150 8.60 10.11 4.21
C ASP A 150 8.10 8.94 3.35
N PRO A 151 8.99 8.23 2.64
CA PRO A 151 8.61 7.04 1.90
C PRO A 151 7.90 6.03 2.80
N ALA A 152 6.76 5.53 2.35
CA ALA A 152 6.03 4.49 3.05
C ALA A 152 6.86 3.19 3.13
N ASP A 153 6.75 2.49 4.24
CA ASP A 153 7.29 1.14 4.36
C ASP A 153 6.31 0.16 3.71
N VAL A 154 6.78 -0.55 2.68
CA VAL A 154 5.98 -1.51 1.92
C VAL A 154 6.52 -2.91 2.10
N TYR A 155 5.64 -3.81 2.52
CA TYR A 155 5.94 -5.22 2.73
C TYR A 155 5.04 -6.07 1.85
N ASP A 156 5.62 -6.85 0.93
CA ASP A 156 4.87 -7.77 0.07
C ASP A 156 5.11 -9.22 0.47
N TYR A 157 4.05 -9.89 0.89
CA TYR A 157 4.08 -11.24 1.42
C TYR A 157 3.54 -12.23 0.38
N ILE A 158 4.31 -13.30 0.14
CA ILE A 158 3.87 -14.46 -0.63
C ILE A 158 4.11 -15.73 0.18
N ILE A 159 3.30 -16.77 -0.06
CA ILE A 159 3.61 -18.13 0.39
C ILE A 159 4.29 -18.83 -0.78
N ASP A 160 5.55 -19.24 -0.63
CA ASP A 160 6.28 -19.96 -1.68
C ASP A 160 5.89 -21.45 -1.75
N GLY A 161 6.48 -22.16 -2.71
CA GLY A 161 6.19 -23.59 -2.93
C GLY A 161 6.65 -24.51 -1.79
N ASP A 162 7.58 -24.05 -0.95
CA ASP A 162 8.11 -24.78 0.20
C ASP A 162 7.34 -24.44 1.50
N GLY A 163 6.34 -23.56 1.41
CA GLY A 163 5.46 -23.18 2.52
C GLY A 163 6.01 -22.06 3.39
N TRP A 164 7.07 -21.35 2.97
CA TRP A 164 7.56 -20.17 3.66
C TRP A 164 6.66 -18.97 3.38
N LEU A 165 6.38 -18.18 4.40
CA LEU A 165 5.90 -16.82 4.21
C LEU A 165 7.13 -15.95 3.91
N VAL A 166 7.27 -15.51 2.66
CA VAL A 166 8.38 -14.69 2.18
C VAL A 166 7.94 -13.25 2.10
N MET A 167 8.58 -12.39 2.88
CA MET A 167 8.36 -10.95 2.92
C MET A 167 9.41 -10.25 2.07
N HIS A 168 8.96 -9.58 1.01
CA HIS A 168 9.78 -8.76 0.14
C HIS A 168 9.74 -7.30 0.61
N MET A 169 10.90 -6.67 0.67
CA MET A 169 11.07 -5.25 0.93
C MET A 169 12.06 -4.65 -0.06
N GLU A 170 11.89 -3.36 -0.33
CA GLU A 170 12.77 -2.60 -1.21
C GLU A 170 12.91 -1.17 -0.68
N TYR A 171 14.13 -0.65 -0.72
CA TYR A 171 14.41 0.75 -0.41
C TYR A 171 15.60 1.23 -1.25
N ASN A 172 15.42 2.32 -2.01
CA ASN A 172 16.42 2.86 -2.93
C ASN A 172 17.10 1.78 -3.79
N ASP A 173 16.28 0.99 -4.51
CA ASP A 173 16.69 -0.14 -5.36
C ASP A 173 17.37 -1.33 -4.63
N VAL A 174 17.55 -1.26 -3.30
CA VAL A 174 18.06 -2.36 -2.49
C VAL A 174 16.92 -3.25 -2.04
N LYS A 175 16.91 -4.49 -2.55
CA LYS A 175 15.90 -5.51 -2.26
C LYS A 175 16.37 -6.46 -1.17
N THR A 176 15.45 -6.88 -0.32
CA THR A 176 15.69 -7.92 0.69
C THR A 176 14.49 -8.84 0.80
N LYS A 177 14.73 -10.07 1.24
CA LYS A 177 13.70 -11.03 1.59
C LYS A 177 13.87 -11.49 3.02
N ARG A 178 12.77 -11.65 3.74
CA ARG A 178 12.73 -12.33 5.04
C ARG A 178 11.84 -13.56 4.92
N PHE A 179 12.34 -14.69 5.41
CA PHE A 179 11.66 -15.98 5.33
C PHE A 179 11.13 -16.33 6.71
N TYR A 180 9.82 -16.58 6.77
CA TYR A 180 9.14 -16.91 8.00
C TYR A 180 8.61 -18.34 7.94
N LYS A 181 8.92 -19.11 8.98
CA LYS A 181 8.44 -20.47 9.18
C LYS A 181 7.08 -20.43 9.86
N LYS A 182 6.15 -21.26 9.39
CA LYS A 182 4.88 -21.46 10.09
C LYS A 182 5.14 -22.16 11.43
N LEU A 183 4.53 -21.66 12.51
CA LEU A 183 4.56 -22.28 13.85
C LEU A 183 3.46 -23.32 14.01
#